data_AF-A0A434W4R9-F1
#
_entry.id   AF-A0A434W4R9-F1
#
_cell.length_a   1.000
_cell.length_b   1.000
_cell.length_c   1.000
_cell.angle_alpha   90.00
_cell.angle_beta   90.00
_cell.angle_gamma   90.00
#
_symmetry.space_group_name_H-M   'P 1'
#
loop_
_entity.id
_entity.type
_entity.pdbx_description
1 polymer ?
#
loop_
_entity_poly.entity_id
_entity_poly.type
_entity_poly.pdbx_seq_one_letter_code
_entity_poly.pdbx_strand_id
1 'polypeptide(L)' 'MRFVALQDPTDRWTVFDTASEEPAEFGGRVLIGLTSHEALQLAAVANDEAGYREINVLGSRQGQ' A
#
# COMPACT_ATOMS: atom_id res chain seq x y z
N MET A 1 -6.27 -3.69 5.84
CA MET A 1 -5.81 -2.71 4.83
C MET A 1 -4.53 -2.08 5.34
N ARG A 2 -3.43 -2.30 4.63
CA ARG A 2 -2.07 -1.89 4.99
C ARG A 2 -1.67 -0.57 4.33
N PHE A 3 -2.14 -0.33 3.11
CA PHE A 3 -1.79 0.86 2.36
C PHE A 3 -2.95 1.85 2.38
N VAL A 4 -2.70 3.11 2.70
CA VAL A 4 -3.73 4.16 2.78
C VAL A 4 -3.32 5.37 1.97
N ALA A 5 -4.25 5.96 1.22
CA ALA A 5 -4.02 7.20 0.50
C ALA A 5 -4.25 8.39 1.45
N LEU A 6 -3.22 9.21 1.65
CA LEU A 6 -3.26 10.40 2.50
C LEU A 6 -3.03 11.64 1.65
N GLN A 7 -3.85 12.67 1.87
CA GLN A 7 -3.64 13.99 1.29
C GLN A 7 -2.75 14.82 2.22
N ASP A 8 -1.75 15.48 1.66
CA ASP A 8 -0.94 16.45 2.40
C ASP A 8 -1.46 17.89 2.20
N PRO A 9 -1.01 18.86 3.03
CA PRO A 9 -1.49 20.25 3.00
C PRO A 9 -1.29 20.98 1.66
N THR A 10 -0.44 20.47 0.77
CA THR A 10 -0.15 21.02 -0.57
C THR A 10 -1.07 20.48 -1.66
N ASP A 11 -2.16 19.79 -1.28
CA ASP A 11 -3.13 19.15 -2.17
C ASP A 11 -2.56 17.95 -2.94
N ARG A 12 -1.35 17.49 -2.60
CA ARG A 12 -0.79 16.25 -3.14
C ARG A 12 -1.14 15.06 -2.27
N TRP A 13 -0.98 13.88 -2.86
CA TRP A 13 -1.34 12.62 -2.24
C TRP A 13 -0.12 11.71 -2.12
N THR A 14 -0.14 10.88 -1.07
CA THR A 14 0.87 9.88 -0.75
C THR A 14 0.18 8.57 -0.42
N VAL A 15 0.76 7.45 -0.86
CA VAL A 15 0.39 6.13 -0.35
C VAL A 15 1.24 5.85 0.87
N PHE A 16 0.63 5.64 2.03
CA PHE A 16 1.29 5.38 3.31
C PHE A 16 1.14 3.91 3.68
N ASP A 17 2.24 3.25 4.04
CA ASP A 17 2.26 1.89 4.56
C ASP A 17 2.11 1.93 6.08
N THR A 18 0.96 1.49 6.60
CA THR A 18 0.68 1.48 8.03
C THR A 18 1.44 0.39 8.79
N ALA A 19 2.02 -0.60 8.11
CA ALA A 19 2.82 -1.65 8.75
C ALA A 19 4.29 -1.23 8.92
N SER A 20 4.82 -0.45 7.97
CA SER A 20 6.18 0.11 8.06
C SER A 20 6.21 1.52 8.66
N GLU A 21 5.05 2.17 8.79
CA GLU A 21 4.92 3.57 9.26
C GLU A 21 5.67 4.57 8.36
N GLU A 22 5.79 4.25 7.08
CA GLU A 22 6.57 4.99 6.09
C GLU A 22 5.76 5.16 4.78
N PRO A 23 6.09 6.16 3.94
CA PRO A 23 5.55 6.24 2.59
C PRO A 23 5.84 4.96 1.80
N ALA A 24 4.83 4.43 1.13
CA ALA A 24 4.96 3.21 0.36
C ALA A 24 5.94 3.42 -0.79
N GLU A 25 6.79 2.42 -1.02
CA GLU A 25 7.70 2.37 -2.15
C GLU A 25 7.21 1.33 -3.17
N PHE A 26 7.23 1.70 -4.45
CA PHE A 26 6.97 0.80 -5.55
C PHE A 26 8.10 0.86 -6.57
N GLY A 27 8.77 -0.27 -6.80
CA GLY A 27 9.85 -0.36 -7.78
C GLY A 27 11.03 0.58 -7.51
N GLY A 28 11.38 0.82 -6.24
CA GLY A 28 12.45 1.75 -5.87
C GLY A 28 12.06 3.24 -5.93
N ARG A 29 10.77 3.55 -6.09
CA ARG A 29 10.25 4.93 -6.04
C ARG A 29 9.22 5.09 -4.95
N VAL A 30 9.41 6.13 -4.14
CA VAL A 30 8.47 6.51 -3.09
C VAL A 30 7.22 7.12 -3.72
N LEU A 31 6.04 6.63 -3.30
CA LEU A 31 4.73 7.02 -3.82
C LEU A 31 4.21 8.29 -3.14
N ILE A 32 4.87 9.42 -3.43
CA ILE A 32 4.55 10.76 -2.92
C ILE A 32 4.27 11.75 -4.06
N GLY A 33 3.56 12.84 -3.80
CA GLY A 33 3.31 13.89 -4.79
C GLY A 33 2.24 13.54 -5.84
N LEU A 34 1.47 12.48 -5.59
CA LEU A 34 0.47 11.92 -6.49
C LEU A 34 -0.79 12.79 -6.57
N THR A 35 -1.60 12.55 -7.59
CA THR A 35 -3.00 12.98 -7.59
C THR A 35 -3.86 12.06 -6.71
N SER A 36 -5.05 12.54 -6.34
CA SER A 36 -6.02 11.74 -5.56
C SER A 36 -6.36 10.41 -6.23
N HIS A 37 -6.55 10.45 -7.55
CA HIS A 37 -6.88 9.26 -8.34
C HIS A 37 -5.74 8.23 -8.31
N GLU A 38 -4.50 8.68 -8.55
CA GLU A 38 -3.33 7.81 -8.54
C GLU A 38 -3.11 7.17 -7.17
N ALA A 39 -3.19 7.96 -6.10
CA ALA A 39 -2.98 7.44 -4.75
C ALA A 39 -4.05 6.42 -4.34
N LEU A 40 -5.31 6.66 -4.68
CA LEU A 40 -6.40 5.72 -4.41
C LEU A 40 -6.25 4.41 -5.19
N GLN A 41 -5.91 4.50 -6.49
CA GLN A 41 -5.68 3.30 -7.31
C GLN A 41 -4.47 2.50 -6.81
N LEU A 42 -3.36 3.16 -6.53
CA LEU A 42 -2.13 2.51 -6.05
C LEU A 42 -2.34 1.88 -4.67
N ALA A 43 -3.03 2.56 -3.75
CA ALA A 43 -3.38 2.00 -2.44
C ALA A 43 -4.30 0.78 -2.59
N ALA A 44 -5.28 0.80 -3.50
CA ALA A 44 -6.15 -0.34 -3.75
C ALA A 44 -5.36 -1.55 -4.28
N VAL A 45 -4.51 -1.36 -5.29
CA VAL A 45 -3.66 -2.42 -5.86
C VAL A 45 -2.70 -2.98 -4.80
N ALA A 46 -2.04 -2.13 -4.03
CA ALA A 46 -1.11 -2.57 -2.99
C ALA A 46 -1.82 -3.34 -1.86
N ASN A 47 -3.04 -2.94 -1.49
CA ASN A 47 -3.86 -3.67 -0.53
C ASN A 47 -4.33 -5.03 -1.06
N ASP A 48 -4.68 -5.10 -2.34
CA ASP A 48 -5.09 -6.34 -3.01
C ASP A 48 -3.93 -7.35 -3.04
N GLU A 49 -2.74 -6.91 -3.48
CA GLU A 49 -1.49 -7.69 -3.43
C GLU A 49 -1.11 -8.14 -2.01
N ALA A 50 -1.24 -7.25 -1.03
CA ALA A 50 -0.99 -7.58 0.37
C ALA A 50 -2.00 -8.60 0.92
N GLY A 51 -3.27 -8.47 0.54
CA GLY A 51 -4.33 -9.42 0.89
C GLY A 51 -4.08 -10.82 0.30
N TYR A 52 -3.66 -10.90 -0.97
CA TYR A 52 -3.25 -12.16 -1.58
C TYR A 52 -2.05 -12.80 -0.89
N ARG A 53 -1.05 -12.01 -0.47
CA ARG A 53 0.08 -12.54 0.30
C ARG A 53 -0.33 -13.07 1.67
N GLU A 54 -1.23 -12.40 2.37
CA GLU A 54 -1.69 -12.82 3.71
C GLU A 54 -2.44 -14.15 3.66
N ILE A 55 -3.33 -14.35 2.67
CA ILE A 55 -4.04 -15.64 2.51
C ILE A 55 -3.08 -16.79 2.18
N ASN A 56 -2.01 -16.53 1.40
CA ASN A 56 -1.03 -17.55 1.04
C ASN A 56 -0.14 -17.92 2.24
N VAL A 57 0.23 -16.96 3.09
CA VAL A 57 0.96 -17.21 4.35
C VAL A 57 0.12 -18.04 5.32
N LEU A 58 -1.18 -17.76 5.45
CA LEU A 58 -2.08 -18.52 6.32
C LEU A 58 -2.45 -19.91 5.77
N GLY A 59 -2.31 -20.14 4.46
CA GLY A 59 -2.49 -21.44 3.80
C GLY A 59 -1.26 -22.35 3.82
N SER A 60 -0.05 -21.80 3.99
CA SER A 60 1.22 -22.55 3.96
C SER A 60 1.62 -23.17 5.32
N ARG A 61 0.82 -22.97 6.38
CA ARG A 61 1.09 -23.46 7.75
C ARG A 61 0.38 -24.78 8.08
N GLN A 62 -0.17 -25.49 7.09
CA GLN A 62 -0.81 -26.79 7.29
C GLN A 62 -0.06 -27.84 6.48
N GLY A 63 0.98 -28.42 7.10
CA GLY A 63 1.84 -29.43 6.49
C GLY A 63 3.00 -29.78 7.42
N GLN A 64 2.67 -30.33 8.60
CA GLN A 64 3.57 -31.18 9.37
C GLN A 64 2.97 -32.58 9.42
#